data_AF-A0A7V9GE84-F1
#
_entry.id   AF-A0A7V9GE84-F1
#
_cell.length_a   1.000
_cell.length_b   1.000
_cell.length_c   1.000
_cell.angle_alpha   90.00
_cell.angle_beta   90.00
_cell.angle_gamma   90.00
#
_symmetry.space_group_name_H-M   'P 1'
#
loop_
_entity.id
_entity.type
_entity.pdbx_description
1 polymer ?
#
loop_
_entity_poly.entity_id
_entity_poly.type
_entity_poly.pdbx_seq_one_letter_code
_entity_poly.pdbx_strand_id
1 'polypeptide(L)' 'MKKRLLYIERKLSESVSIEKVFRQIAKSLSQEKFEIFFDQLPYYATTISTFKNLLLYRRPKADIYHITGHIHFIA' A
#
# COMPACT_ATOMS: atom_id res chain seq x y z
N MET A 1 19.72 11.63 -3.94
CA MET A 1 18.90 11.31 -2.75
C MET A 1 17.88 10.24 -3.16
N LYS A 2 17.74 9.16 -2.40
CA LYS A 2 16.75 8.11 -2.71
C LYS A 2 15.33 8.66 -2.51
N LYS A 3 14.42 8.31 -3.41
CA LYS A 3 12.99 8.62 -3.26
C LYS A 3 12.32 7.56 -2.39
N ARG A 4 11.52 7.99 -1.42
CA ARG A 4 10.74 7.09 -0.56
C ARG A 4 9.47 6.67 -1.29
N LEU A 5 9.37 5.39 -1.63
CA LEU A 5 8.21 4.78 -2.26
C LEU A 5 7.45 3.95 -1.23
N LEU A 6 6.21 4.32 -0.95
CA LEU A 6 5.34 3.58 -0.05
C LEU A 6 4.26 2.83 -0.84
N TYR A 7 4.30 1.51 -0.74
CA TYR A 7 3.20 0.64 -1.17
C TYR A 7 2.18 0.53 -0.04
N ILE A 8 0.95 0.99 -0.29
CA ILE A 8 -0.18 0.85 0.62
C ILE A 8 -0.97 -0.39 0.20
N GLU A 9 -0.96 -1.40 1.05
CA GLU A 9 -1.58 -2.70 0.86
C GLU A 9 -2.91 -2.78 1.61
N ARG A 10 -3.87 -3.54 1.07
CA ARG A 10 -5.07 -3.87 1.85
C ARG A 10 -4.66 -4.83 2.97
N LYS A 11 -5.46 -4.87 4.04
CA LYS A 11 -5.30 -5.86 5.09
C LYS A 11 -5.34 -7.26 4.49
N LEU A 12 -4.34 -8.09 4.82
CA LEU A 12 -4.24 -9.47 4.34
C LEU A 12 -5.54 -10.23 4.66
N SER A 13 -6.08 -10.90 3.63
CA SER A 13 -7.10 -11.93 3.75
C SER A 13 -6.52 -13.25 3.25
N GLU A 14 -7.13 -14.38 3.57
CA GLU A 14 -6.66 -15.73 3.21
C GLU A 14 -6.60 -16.02 1.69
N SER A 15 -7.00 -15.06 0.85
CA SER A 15 -7.06 -15.18 -0.61
C SER A 15 -5.76 -14.82 -1.32
N VAL A 16 -5.63 -15.25 -2.58
CA VAL A 16 -4.53 -14.86 -3.48
C VAL A 16 -4.49 -13.33 -3.59
N SER A 17 -3.30 -12.77 -3.40
CA SER A 17 -3.10 -11.36 -3.08
C SER A 17 -2.13 -10.75 -4.09
N ILE A 18 -2.62 -9.79 -4.89
CA ILE A 18 -1.87 -9.01 -5.88
C ILE A 18 -0.66 -8.28 -5.25
N GLU A 19 -0.72 -8.04 -3.95
CA GLU A 19 0.34 -7.48 -3.11
C GLU A 19 1.61 -8.33 -3.16
N LYS A 20 1.50 -9.67 -3.29
CA LYS A 20 2.65 -10.54 -3.52
C LYS A 20 3.35 -10.23 -4.84
N VAL A 21 2.60 -9.89 -5.90
CA VAL A 21 3.16 -9.48 -7.20
C VAL A 21 3.89 -8.15 -7.06
N PHE A 22 3.29 -7.16 -6.41
CA PHE A 22 3.95 -5.87 -6.18
C PHE A 22 5.20 -5.97 -5.31
N ARG A 23 5.21 -6.87 -4.33
CA ARG A 23 6.43 -7.17 -3.55
C ARG A 23 7.54 -7.76 -4.41
N GLN A 24 7.22 -8.55 -5.44
CA GLN A 24 8.24 -9.03 -6.38
C GLN A 24 8.73 -7.91 -7.30
N ILE A 25 7.83 -7.09 -7.83
CA ILE A 25 8.19 -5.92 -8.65
C ILE A 25 9.12 -4.97 -7.87
N ALA A 26 8.78 -4.71 -6.61
CA ALA A 26 9.58 -3.86 -5.74
C ALA A 26 11.01 -4.38 -5.52
N LYS A 27 11.22 -5.70 -5.47
CA LYS A 27 12.57 -6.27 -5.38
C LYS A 27 13.41 -6.00 -6.62
N SER A 28 12.78 -5.83 -7.78
CA SER A 28 13.45 -5.53 -9.05
C SER A 28 13.68 -4.03 -9.27
N LEU A 29 13.13 -3.15 -8.42
CA LEU A 29 13.37 -1.72 -8.51
C LEU A 29 14.78 -1.36 -8.04
N SER A 30 15.35 -0.33 -8.67
CA SER A 30 16.69 0.16 -8.33
C SER A 30 16.74 0.67 -6.89
N GLN A 31 17.44 -0.08 -6.02
CA GLN A 31 17.65 0.29 -4.62
C GLN A 31 18.54 1.53 -4.46
N GLU A 32 19.26 1.95 -5.50
CA GLU A 32 20.03 3.19 -5.53
C GLU A 32 19.13 4.42 -5.72
N LYS A 33 17.98 4.25 -6.38
CA LYS A 33 17.02 5.32 -6.66
C LYS A 33 15.89 5.38 -5.65
N PHE A 34 15.47 4.23 -5.11
CA PHE A 34 14.30 4.12 -4.26
C PHE A 34 14.60 3.48 -2.90
N GLU A 35 13.97 4.03 -1.87
CA GLU A 35 13.82 3.40 -0.57
C GLU A 35 12.37 2.94 -0.44
N ILE A 36 12.16 1.63 -0.38
CA ILE A 36 10.84 1.02 -0.55
C ILE A 36 10.27 0.61 0.79
N PHE A 37 9.03 1.00 1.03
CA PHE A 37 8.26 0.67 2.22
C PHE A 37 6.94 0.01 1.84
N PHE A 38 6.42 -0.82 2.74
CA PHE A 38 5.11 -1.42 2.63
C PHE A 38 4.35 -1.12 3.91
N ASP A 39 3.12 -0.67 3.77
CA ASP A 39 2.23 -0.44 4.90
C ASP A 39 0.85 -1.01 4.60
N GLN A 40 0.25 -1.64 5.60
CA GLN A 40 -1.02 -2.33 5.46
C GLN A 40 -2.13 -1.51 6.11
N LEU A 41 -3.26 -1.41 5.42
CA LEU A 41 -4.43 -0.76 5.97
C LEU A 41 -4.93 -1.51 7.23
N PRO A 42 -5.35 -0.78 8.27
CA PRO A 42 -5.79 -1.38 9.54
C PRO A 42 -7.11 -2.15 9.42
N TYR A 43 -7.95 -1.82 8.44
CA TYR A 43 -9.27 -2.44 8.23
C TYR A 43 -9.40 -3.09 6.84
N TYR A 44 -10.28 -4.09 6.73
CA TYR A 44 -10.58 -4.82 5.49
C TYR A 44 -11.29 -3.95 4.44
N ALA A 45 -11.51 -4.47 3.23
CA ALA A 45 -12.18 -3.77 2.15
C ALA A 45 -13.72 -3.96 2.15
N THR A 46 -14.39 -3.74 3.29
CA THR A 46 -15.86 -3.58 3.33
C THR A 46 -16.22 -2.11 3.25
N THR A 47 -17.43 -1.73 2.79
CA THR A 47 -17.85 -0.32 2.68
C THR A 47 -17.61 0.47 3.97
N ILE A 48 -18.03 -0.06 5.12
CA ILE A 48 -17.80 0.57 6.44
C ILE A 48 -16.30 0.67 6.75
N SER A 49 -15.53 -0.37 6.45
CA SER A 49 -14.10 -0.40 6.71
C SER A 49 -13.31 0.54 5.80
N THR A 50 -13.78 0.79 4.57
CA THR A 50 -13.24 1.80 3.67
C THR A 50 -13.35 3.19 4.27
N PHE A 51 -14.52 3.55 4.82
CA PHE A 51 -14.69 4.82 5.55
C PHE A 51 -13.79 4.89 6.78
N LYS A 52 -13.64 3.79 7.55
CA LYS A 52 -12.70 3.74 8.68
C LYS A 52 -11.26 3.92 8.24
N ASN A 53 -10.84 3.29 7.14
CA ASN A 53 -9.52 3.49 6.57
C ASN A 53 -9.32 4.95 6.15
N LEU A 54 -10.28 5.57 5.46
CA LEU A 54 -10.23 6.99 5.09
C LEU A 54 -10.04 7.93 6.29
N LEU A 55 -10.75 7.68 7.40
CA LEU A 55 -10.75 8.56 8.56
C LEU A 55 -9.60 8.30 9.54
N LEU A 56 -9.17 7.05 9.70
CA LEU A 56 -8.26 6.63 10.76
C LEU A 56 -6.85 6.27 10.26
N TYR A 57 -6.69 5.97 8.98
CA TYR A 57 -5.38 5.61 8.44
C TYR A 57 -4.51 6.85 8.29
N ARG A 58 -3.46 6.93 9.11
CA ARG A 58 -2.43 7.96 9.02
C ARG A 58 -1.25 7.41 8.21
N ARG A 59 -1.25 7.69 6.92
CA ARG A 59 -0.18 7.22 6.02
C ARG A 59 1.20 7.74 6.47
N PRO A 60 2.24 6.89 6.48
CA PRO A 60 3.62 7.33 6.63
C PRO A 60 4.02 8.35 5.55
N LYS A 61 4.99 9.22 5.88
CA LYS A 61 5.52 10.19 4.91
C LYS A 61 6.37 9.49 3.85
N ALA A 62 6.03 9.69 2.58
CA ALA A 62 6.75 9.18 1.42
C ALA A 62 6.72 10.22 0.28
N ASP A 63 7.62 10.08 -0.68
CA ASP A 63 7.66 10.93 -1.88
C ASP A 63 6.68 10.42 -2.94
N ILE A 64 6.53 9.09 -3.02
CA ILE A 64 5.64 8.41 -3.96
C ILE A 64 4.78 7.43 -3.16
N TYR A 65 3.48 7.44 -3.44
CA TYR A 65 2.51 6.53 -2.86
C TYR A 65 1.93 5.64 -3.96
N HIS A 66 1.96 4.34 -3.77
CA HIS A 66 1.37 3.37 -4.67
C HIS A 66 0.37 2.50 -3.92
N ILE A 67 -0.88 2.55 -4.31
CA ILE A 67 -1.96 1.80 -3.69
C ILE A 67 -2.07 0.47 -4.42
N THR A 68 -1.79 -0.64 -3.72
CA THR A 68 -1.82 -1.98 -4.32
C THR A 68 -3.17 -2.65 -4.10
N GLY A 69 -3.81 -3.08 -5.19
CA GLY A 69 -5.07 -3.81 -5.17
C GLY A 69 -6.32 -2.94 -5.14
N HIS A 70 -7.48 -3.56 -4.90
CA HIS A 70 -8.78 -2.88 -4.79
C HIS A 70 -8.90 -2.17 -3.44
N ILE A 71 -8.19 -1.06 -3.29
CA ILE A 71 -8.45 -0.07 -2.24
C ILE A 71 -9.24 1.05 -2.90
N HIS A 72 -10.56 1.01 -2.74
CA HIS A 72 -11.42 2.10 -3.19
C HIS A 72 -11.26 3.27 -2.21
N PHE A 73 -10.40 4.23 -2.53
CA PHE A 73 -10.61 5.58 -2.01
C PHE A 73 -11.79 6.16 -2.77
N ILE A 74 -12.74 6.80 -2.08
CA ILE A 74 -13.74 7.62 -2.78
C ILE A 74 -12.93 8.72 -3.47
N ALA A 75 -12.89 8.66 -4.81
CA ALA A 75 -12.25 9.66 -5.66
C ALA A 75 -13.11 10.92 -5.76
#